data_AF-A0A7G2FKY3-F1
#
_entry.id   AF-A0A7G2FKY3-F1
#
_cell.length_a   1.000
_cell.length_b   1.000
_cell.length_c   1.000
_cell.angle_alpha   90.00
_cell.angle_beta   90.00
_cell.angle_gamma   90.00
#
_symmetry.space_group_name_H-M   'P 1'
#
loop_
_entity.id
_entity.type
_entity.pdbx_description
1 polymer ?
#
loop_
_entity_poly.entity_id
_entity_poly.type
_entity_poly.pdbx_seq_one_letter_code
_entity_poly.pdbx_strand_id
1 'polypeptide(L)'
;MKHDYEVDWHLKNLRKKISPTSEEIKSRSVAVRNRRLAYLNKLVSEGQYFSEDAMRDREPYLHHEYVGKFQDVMGRNMARPGERWSETLMRRAEEAVLVTRIREEQQRLGVAESDWVEASSSSLNGKEQNNKATTVLPPEEMQDMMDQFTSIMQQKFLSGEDHQHLDYAKIDNDETLDDHWLREIGRDAEDKYFDED
;
A
#
# COMPACT_ATOMS: atom_id res chain seq x y z
N MET A 1 -42.03 12.55 34.65
CA MET A 1 -41.02 11.46 34.56
C MET A 1 -40.33 11.59 33.21
N LYS A 2 -39.09 12.10 33.19
CA LYS A 2 -38.29 12.33 31.97
C LYS A 2 -36.89 11.71 32.11
N HIS A 3 -36.71 10.77 33.04
CA HIS A 3 -35.39 10.32 33.49
C HIS A 3 -34.98 8.93 32.98
N ASP A 4 -35.84 8.25 32.21
CA ASP A 4 -35.55 6.87 31.80
C ASP A 4 -34.93 6.80 30.39
N TYR A 5 -35.33 7.66 29.44
CA TYR A 5 -34.85 7.59 28.05
C TYR A 5 -33.34 7.87 27.91
N GLU A 6 -32.83 8.84 28.67
CA GLU A 6 -31.42 9.24 28.63
C GLU A 6 -30.56 8.17 29.29
N VAL A 7 -31.01 7.65 30.44
CA VAL A 7 -30.36 6.53 31.13
C VAL A 7 -30.34 5.27 30.25
N ASP A 8 -31.47 4.91 29.63
CA ASP A 8 -31.56 3.78 28.71
C ASP A 8 -30.66 3.95 27.49
N TRP A 9 -30.57 5.17 26.95
CA TRP A 9 -29.66 5.49 25.86
C TRP A 9 -28.20 5.28 26.28
N HIS A 10 -27.81 5.80 27.44
CA HIS A 10 -26.45 5.64 27.97
C HIS A 10 -26.14 4.18 28.30
N LEU A 11 -27.07 3.43 28.90
CA LEU A 11 -26.92 2.00 29.18
C LEU A 11 -26.77 1.19 27.90
N LYS A 12 -27.57 1.49 26.86
CA LYS A 12 -27.48 0.83 25.56
C LYS A 12 -26.16 1.16 24.87
N ASN A 13 -25.70 2.41 24.94
CA ASN A 13 -24.42 2.84 24.37
C ASN A 13 -23.22 2.19 25.10
N LEU A 14 -23.26 2.11 26.44
CA LEU A 14 -22.27 1.41 27.24
C LEU A 14 -22.25 -0.10 26.90
N ARG A 15 -23.42 -0.74 26.82
CA ARG A 15 -23.54 -2.15 26.41
C ARG A 15 -22.93 -2.37 25.03
N LYS A 16 -23.20 -1.49 24.07
CA LYS A 16 -22.64 -1.57 22.71
C LYS A 16 -21.11 -1.46 22.70
N LYS A 17 -20.52 -0.71 23.63
CA LYS A 17 -19.05 -0.59 23.77
C LYS A 17 -18.42 -1.75 24.54
N ILE A 18 -19.07 -2.25 25.58
CA ILE A 18 -18.52 -3.26 26.50
C ILE A 18 -18.78 -4.70 25.99
N SER A 19 -19.95 -4.95 25.43
CA SER A 19 -20.40 -6.27 24.98
C SER A 19 -21.22 -6.17 23.69
N PRO A 20 -20.59 -5.80 22.55
CA PRO A 20 -21.28 -5.70 21.27
C PRO A 20 -21.77 -7.07 20.80
N THR A 21 -22.91 -7.09 20.12
CA THR A 21 -23.40 -8.31 19.46
C THR A 21 -22.57 -8.65 18.22
N SER A 22 -22.66 -9.90 17.74
CA SER A 22 -21.98 -10.29 16.50
C SER A 22 -22.38 -9.41 15.30
N GLU A 23 -23.67 -9.01 15.22
CA GLU A 23 -24.18 -8.12 14.19
C GLU A 23 -23.64 -6.70 14.31
N GLU A 24 -23.50 -6.18 15.54
CA GLU A 24 -22.90 -4.86 15.80
C GLU A 24 -21.41 -4.84 15.45
N ILE A 25 -20.68 -5.92 15.71
CA ILE A 25 -19.26 -6.05 15.32
C ILE A 25 -19.14 -6.09 13.80
N LYS A 26 -19.98 -6.88 13.12
CA LYS A 26 -20.00 -6.96 11.65
C LYS A 26 -20.34 -5.62 11.01
N SER A 27 -21.40 -4.95 11.47
CA SER A 27 -21.79 -3.64 10.94
C SER A 27 -20.69 -2.59 11.15
N ARG A 28 -20.02 -2.57 12.31
CA ARG A 28 -18.85 -1.71 12.53
C ARG A 28 -17.70 -2.05 11.57
N SER A 29 -17.38 -3.33 11.39
CA SER A 29 -16.32 -3.77 10.47
C SER A 29 -16.63 -3.39 9.02
N VAL A 30 -17.89 -3.48 8.60
CA VAL A 30 -18.34 -3.05 7.28
C VAL A 30 -18.21 -1.54 7.13
N ALA A 31 -18.67 -0.76 8.11
CA ALA A 31 -18.51 0.69 8.09
C ALA A 31 -17.04 1.11 7.98
N VAL A 32 -16.14 0.49 8.75
CA VAL A 32 -14.70 0.73 8.66
C VAL A 32 -14.16 0.41 7.27
N ARG A 33 -14.49 -0.76 6.71
CA ARG A 33 -14.04 -1.15 5.37
C ARG A 33 -14.55 -0.20 4.29
N ASN A 34 -15.79 0.26 4.43
CA ASN A 34 -16.42 1.18 3.50
C ASN A 34 -15.79 2.58 3.54
N ARG A 35 -15.53 3.10 4.75
CA ARG A 35 -14.82 4.38 4.95
C ARG A 35 -13.40 4.33 4.39
N ARG A 36 -12.68 3.23 4.66
CA ARG A 36 -11.35 3.01 4.09
C ARG A 36 -11.39 2.94 2.58
N LEU A 37 -12.39 2.28 1.97
CA LEU A 37 -12.52 2.26 0.51
C LEU A 37 -12.77 3.66 -0.08
N ALA A 38 -13.66 4.45 0.53
CA ALA A 38 -13.91 5.83 0.11
C ALA A 38 -12.63 6.68 0.20
N TYR A 39 -11.86 6.54 1.28
CA TYR A 39 -10.59 7.25 1.44
C TYR A 39 -9.51 6.75 0.48
N LEU A 40 -9.46 5.45 0.20
CA LEU A 40 -8.55 4.87 -0.79
C LEU A 40 -8.79 5.48 -2.17
N ASN A 41 -10.05 5.55 -2.62
CA ASN A 41 -10.40 6.13 -3.92
C ASN A 41 -9.95 7.60 -4.01
N LYS A 42 -10.11 8.35 -2.91
CA LYS A 42 -9.59 9.72 -2.80
C LYS A 42 -8.06 9.75 -2.98
N LEU A 43 -7.32 8.92 -2.23
CA LEU A 43 -5.86 8.85 -2.32
C LEU A 43 -5.35 8.43 -3.70
N VAL A 44 -6.06 7.50 -4.36
CA VAL A 44 -5.76 7.07 -5.73
C VAL A 44 -5.92 8.24 -6.70
N SER A 45 -6.98 9.04 -6.57
CA SER A 45 -7.17 10.23 -7.40
C SER A 45 -6.14 11.34 -7.15
N GLU A 46 -5.67 11.49 -5.91
CA GLU A 46 -4.60 12.45 -5.56
C GLU A 46 -3.22 12.00 -6.07
N GLY A 47 -3.00 10.69 -6.23
CA GLY A 47 -1.82 10.10 -6.86
C GLY A 47 -0.52 10.16 -6.05
N GLN A 48 -0.50 10.82 -4.88
CA GLN A 48 0.71 10.95 -4.06
C GLN A 48 0.99 9.69 -3.23
N TYR A 49 -0.03 9.19 -2.51
CA TYR A 49 0.13 8.09 -1.57
C TYR A 49 0.40 6.75 -2.25
N PHE A 50 -0.19 6.52 -3.43
CA PHE A 50 0.02 5.33 -4.26
C PHE A 50 0.95 5.61 -5.45
N SER A 51 1.81 6.64 -5.36
CA SER A 51 2.91 6.78 -6.31
C SER A 51 3.93 5.66 -6.12
N GLU A 52 4.61 5.25 -7.21
CA GLU A 52 5.63 4.19 -7.15
C GLU A 52 6.68 4.49 -6.08
N ASP A 53 7.20 5.72 -6.03
CA ASP A 53 8.22 6.11 -5.06
C ASP A 53 7.70 6.04 -3.62
N ALA A 54 6.48 6.53 -3.35
CA ALA A 54 5.90 6.44 -2.00
C ALA A 54 5.66 4.98 -1.58
N MET A 55 5.18 4.12 -2.49
CA MET A 55 4.97 2.70 -2.19
C MET A 55 6.31 1.96 -2.00
N ARG A 56 7.33 2.29 -2.79
CA ARG A 56 8.69 1.73 -2.66
C ARG A 56 9.30 2.05 -1.30
N ASP A 57 9.13 3.28 -0.81
CA ASP A 57 9.70 3.69 0.47
C ASP A 57 9.03 2.99 1.67
N ARG A 58 7.72 2.70 1.56
CA ARG A 58 6.94 1.96 2.56
C ARG A 58 7.25 0.46 2.53
N GLU A 59 7.28 -0.14 1.35
CA GLU A 59 7.45 -1.59 1.16
C GLU A 59 8.58 -1.91 0.16
N PRO A 60 9.86 -1.70 0.55
CA PRO A 60 10.98 -1.81 -0.37
C PRO A 60 11.16 -3.21 -0.94
N TYR A 61 10.96 -4.26 -0.13
CA TYR A 61 11.11 -5.63 -0.57
C TYR A 61 10.00 -6.05 -1.54
N LEU A 62 8.75 -5.66 -1.25
CA LEU A 62 7.65 -5.91 -2.15
C LEU A 62 7.84 -5.19 -3.48
N HIS A 63 8.26 -3.92 -3.47
CA HIS A 63 8.60 -3.20 -4.69
C HIS A 63 9.72 -3.91 -5.45
N HIS A 64 10.78 -4.35 -4.79
CA HIS A 64 11.87 -5.07 -5.42
C HIS A 64 11.40 -6.33 -6.16
N GLU A 65 10.55 -7.13 -5.50
CA GLU A 65 10.06 -8.40 -6.05
C GLU A 65 9.14 -8.21 -7.26
N TYR A 66 8.32 -7.16 -7.28
CA TYR A 66 7.35 -6.96 -8.36
C TYR A 66 7.88 -6.03 -9.46
N VAL A 67 8.58 -4.96 -9.11
CA VAL A 67 8.99 -3.89 -10.05
C VAL A 67 10.51 -3.76 -10.12
N GLY A 68 11.16 -3.66 -8.95
CA GLY A 68 12.55 -3.25 -8.84
C GLY A 68 13.57 -4.19 -9.50
N LYS A 69 13.31 -5.50 -9.55
CA LYS A 69 14.17 -6.51 -10.18
C LYS A 69 14.18 -6.48 -11.72
N PHE A 70 13.15 -5.91 -12.34
CA PHE A 70 13.01 -5.80 -13.79
C PHE A 70 13.39 -4.42 -14.33
N GLN A 71 13.44 -3.40 -13.46
CA GLN A 71 13.82 -2.04 -13.82
C GLN A 71 15.37 -1.92 -13.89
N ASP A 72 15.87 -1.09 -14.81
CA ASP A 72 17.30 -0.98 -15.10
C ASP A 72 18.12 -0.50 -13.88
N VAL A 73 18.92 -1.42 -13.33
CA VAL A 73 19.81 -1.19 -12.18
C VAL A 73 20.93 -0.19 -12.53
N MET A 74 21.31 -0.10 -13.81
CA MET A 74 22.36 0.81 -14.26
C MET A 74 21.87 2.26 -14.24
N GLY A 75 20.66 2.53 -14.75
CA GLY A 75 20.02 3.85 -14.69
C GLY A 75 19.77 4.36 -13.26
N ARG A 76 19.63 3.46 -12.27
CA ARG A 76 19.49 3.80 -10.84
C ARG A 76 20.82 4.08 -10.14
N ASN A 77 21.95 3.59 -10.62
CA ASN A 77 23.24 3.72 -9.93
C ASN A 77 24.23 4.70 -10.59
N MET A 78 23.97 5.11 -11.83
CA MET A 78 24.84 6.02 -12.57
C MET A 78 24.42 7.49 -12.42
N ALA A 79 25.37 8.41 -12.56
CA ALA A 79 25.07 9.84 -12.67
C ALA A 79 24.34 10.11 -13.99
N ARG A 80 23.22 10.81 -13.93
CA ARG A 80 22.48 11.20 -15.13
C ARG A 80 23.16 12.41 -15.79
N PRO A 81 23.10 12.57 -17.12
CA PRO A 81 23.65 13.74 -17.78
C PRO A 81 23.06 15.05 -17.19
N GLY A 82 23.92 15.94 -16.70
CA GLY A 82 23.51 17.21 -16.10
C GLY A 82 23.16 17.17 -14.60
N GLU A 83 23.18 15.99 -13.96
CA GLU A 83 22.94 15.81 -12.53
C GLU A 83 24.15 16.24 -11.70
N ARG A 84 23.93 16.87 -10.54
CA ARG A 84 25.03 17.22 -9.63
C ARG A 84 25.48 15.97 -8.91
N TRP A 85 26.80 15.83 -8.67
CA TRP A 85 27.35 14.72 -7.89
C TRP A 85 26.68 14.54 -6.52
N SER A 86 26.24 15.63 -5.88
CA SER A 86 25.48 15.57 -4.63
C SER A 86 24.15 14.83 -4.78
N GLU A 87 23.41 15.03 -5.87
CA GLU A 87 22.12 14.39 -6.12
C GLU A 87 22.32 12.88 -6.35
N THR A 88 23.34 12.51 -7.14
CA THR A 88 23.67 11.10 -7.35
C THR A 88 24.12 10.41 -6.06
N LEU A 89 24.90 11.10 -5.22
CA LEU A 89 25.33 10.57 -3.92
C LEU A 89 24.14 10.38 -2.97
N MET A 90 23.22 11.36 -2.91
CA MET A 90 22.00 11.25 -2.11
C MET A 90 21.15 10.05 -2.55
N ARG A 91 20.90 9.92 -3.86
CA ARG A 91 20.14 8.80 -4.41
C ARG A 91 20.80 7.44 -4.11
N ARG A 92 22.14 7.35 -4.18
CA ARG A 92 22.85 6.11 -3.88
C ARG A 92 22.82 5.76 -2.39
N ALA A 93 22.85 6.77 -1.52
CA ALA A 93 22.70 6.58 -0.08
C ALA A 93 21.28 6.12 0.26
N GLU A 94 20.26 6.71 -0.36
CA GLU A 94 18.85 6.28 -0.26
C GLU A 94 18.67 4.83 -0.72
N GLU A 95 19.19 4.47 -1.91
CA GLU A 95 19.14 3.10 -2.42
C GLU A 95 19.84 2.11 -1.49
N ALA A 96 20.98 2.50 -0.90
CA ALA A 96 21.70 1.65 0.05
C ALA A 96 20.84 1.34 1.29
N VAL A 97 20.09 2.33 1.80
CA VAL A 97 19.15 2.14 2.91
C VAL A 97 17.99 1.23 2.52
N LEU A 98 17.46 1.34 1.30
CA LEU A 98 16.42 0.44 0.81
C LEU A 98 16.94 -1.00 0.71
N VAL A 99 18.14 -1.20 0.17
CA VAL A 99 18.76 -2.54 0.09
C VAL A 99 19.00 -3.16 1.46
N THR A 100 19.39 -2.37 2.47
CA THR A 100 19.50 -2.90 3.84
C THR A 100 18.16 -3.36 4.38
N ARG A 101 17.08 -2.58 4.19
CA ARG A 101 15.73 -2.99 4.62
C ARG A 101 15.25 -4.24 3.89
N ILE A 102 15.51 -4.33 2.59
CA ILE A 102 15.19 -5.52 1.78
C ILE A 102 15.85 -6.77 2.37
N ARG A 103 17.13 -6.68 2.74
CA ARG A 103 17.87 -7.80 3.32
C ARG A 103 17.32 -8.23 4.68
N GLU A 104 17.00 -7.26 5.54
CA GLU A 104 16.39 -7.53 6.85
C GLU A 104 15.04 -8.25 6.69
N GLU A 105 14.22 -7.83 5.71
CA GLU A 105 12.96 -8.48 5.36
C GLU A 105 13.17 -9.91 4.83
N GLN A 106 14.13 -10.11 3.92
CA GLN A 106 14.49 -11.44 3.39
C GLN A 106 14.93 -12.40 4.51
N GLN A 107 15.72 -11.90 5.48
CA GLN A 107 16.12 -12.68 6.66
C GLN A 107 14.92 -13.06 7.52
N ARG A 108 14.02 -12.10 7.79
CA ARG A 108 12.81 -12.33 8.58
C ARG A 108 11.90 -13.39 7.95
N LEU A 109 11.84 -13.42 6.61
CA LEU A 109 11.05 -14.38 5.84
C LEU A 109 11.77 -15.72 5.59
N GLY A 110 13.04 -15.85 6.00
CA GLY A 110 13.81 -17.09 5.84
C GLY A 110 14.24 -17.38 4.39
N VAL A 111 14.39 -16.34 3.56
CA VAL A 111 14.89 -16.47 2.19
C VAL A 111 16.34 -16.94 2.21
N ALA A 112 16.70 -17.89 1.35
CA ALA A 112 18.06 -18.41 1.25
C ALA A 112 19.07 -17.31 0.91
N GLU A 113 20.26 -17.34 1.52
CA GLU A 113 21.30 -16.32 1.34
C GLU A 113 21.73 -16.18 -0.13
N SER A 114 21.66 -17.25 -0.91
CA SER A 114 21.93 -17.24 -2.37
C SER A 114 20.97 -16.36 -3.17
N ASP A 115 19.78 -16.10 -2.63
CA ASP A 115 18.72 -15.31 -3.27
C ASP A 115 18.61 -13.90 -2.67
N TRP A 116 19.52 -13.52 -1.77
CA TRP A 116 19.54 -12.18 -1.19
C TRP A 116 19.91 -11.12 -2.23
N VAL A 117 19.33 -9.92 -2.06
CA VAL A 117 19.69 -8.79 -2.91
C VAL A 117 21.10 -8.32 -2.58
N GLU A 118 22.00 -8.42 -3.55
CA GLU A 118 23.35 -7.87 -3.43
C GLU A 118 23.32 -6.33 -3.57
N ALA A 119 23.85 -5.63 -2.57
CA ALA A 119 24.10 -4.20 -2.66
C ALA A 119 25.10 -3.98 -3.79
N SER A 120 24.64 -3.41 -4.91
CA SER A 120 25.43 -3.13 -6.11
C SER A 120 26.48 -2.03 -5.86
N SER A 121 27.45 -2.33 -5.00
CA SER A 121 28.64 -1.52 -4.73
C SER A 121 29.93 -2.18 -5.24
N SER A 122 29.86 -3.40 -5.79
CA SER A 122 31.03 -4.20 -6.14
C SER A 122 31.16 -4.58 -7.63
N SER A 123 30.56 -3.82 -8.56
CA SER A 123 30.82 -3.99 -10.01
C SER A 123 31.54 -2.78 -10.60
N LEU A 124 32.72 -2.48 -10.06
CA LEU A 124 33.77 -1.73 -10.76
C LEU A 124 35.02 -2.59 -11.01
N ASN A 125 34.93 -3.91 -10.82
CA ASN A 125 35.97 -4.84 -11.21
C ASN A 125 35.38 -5.88 -12.16
N GLY A 126 35.72 -5.74 -13.45
CA GLY A 126 35.39 -6.73 -14.47
C GLY A 126 35.99 -8.08 -14.10
N LYS A 127 35.14 -9.01 -13.67
CA LYS A 127 35.29 -10.44 -13.86
C LYS A 127 33.91 -11.04 -14.09
N GLU A 128 33.76 -11.65 -15.26
CA GLU A 128 32.68 -12.56 -15.61
C GLU A 128 32.48 -13.57 -14.48
N GLN A 129 31.26 -13.65 -13.92
CA GLN A 129 30.59 -14.89 -13.52
C GLN A 129 29.21 -14.59 -12.96
N ASN A 130 28.22 -14.66 -13.85
CA ASN A 130 26.96 -15.39 -13.74
C ASN A 130 25.85 -14.58 -14.41
N ASN A 131 25.34 -15.10 -15.52
CA ASN A 131 24.24 -14.54 -16.29
C ASN A 131 22.92 -14.63 -15.51
N LYS A 132 22.75 -13.87 -14.41
CA LYS A 132 21.41 -13.36 -14.08
C LYS A 132 21.22 -12.16 -15.00
N ALA A 133 20.83 -12.44 -16.25
CA ALA A 133 20.29 -11.39 -17.11
C ALA A 133 19.24 -10.66 -16.29
N THR A 134 19.41 -9.36 -16.06
CA THR A 134 18.29 -8.52 -15.67
C THR A 134 17.23 -8.75 -16.73
N THR A 135 16.22 -9.57 -16.42
CA THR A 135 15.15 -9.90 -17.35
C THR A 135 14.34 -8.63 -17.52
N VAL A 136 14.73 -7.80 -18.49
CA VAL A 136 13.93 -6.64 -18.87
C VAL A 136 12.67 -7.20 -19.51
N LEU A 137 11.56 -7.13 -18.78
CA LEU A 137 10.26 -7.56 -19.27
C LEU A 137 9.76 -6.60 -20.37
N PRO A 138 8.92 -7.07 -21.30
CA PRO A 138 8.23 -6.17 -22.21
C PRO A 138 7.39 -5.14 -21.44
N PRO A 139 7.14 -3.94 -22.01
CA PRO A 139 6.45 -2.86 -21.31
C PRO A 139 5.07 -3.24 -20.76
N GLU A 140 4.34 -4.10 -21.48
CA GLU A 140 3.03 -4.61 -21.04
C GLU A 140 3.14 -5.43 -19.76
N GLU A 141 4.08 -6.39 -19.71
CA GLU A 141 4.31 -7.20 -18.50
C GLU A 141 4.86 -6.36 -17.34
N MET A 142 5.67 -5.33 -17.61
CA MET A 142 6.11 -4.39 -16.56
C MET A 142 4.94 -3.64 -15.94
N GLN A 143 3.96 -3.24 -16.77
CA GLN A 143 2.75 -2.58 -16.29
C GLN A 143 1.91 -3.55 -15.45
N ASP A 144 1.72 -4.79 -15.90
CA ASP A 144 0.99 -5.81 -15.14
C ASP A 144 1.62 -6.07 -13.77
N MET A 145 2.95 -6.08 -13.69
CA MET A 145 3.66 -6.24 -12.42
C MET A 145 3.51 -5.02 -11.51
N MET A 146 3.50 -3.80 -12.08
CA MET A 146 3.20 -2.57 -11.33
C MET A 146 1.77 -2.57 -10.80
N ASP A 147 0.80 -3.04 -11.58
CA ASP A 147 -0.60 -3.11 -11.20
C ASP A 147 -0.80 -4.14 -10.08
N GLN A 148 -0.11 -5.29 -10.14
CA GLN A 148 -0.08 -6.28 -9.06
C GLN A 148 0.50 -5.69 -7.77
N PHE A 149 1.64 -4.99 -7.86
CA PHE A 149 2.24 -4.30 -6.72
C PHE A 149 1.26 -3.30 -6.10
N THR A 150 0.64 -2.47 -6.92
CA THR A 150 -0.33 -1.45 -6.49
C THR A 150 -1.55 -2.09 -5.83
N SER A 151 -2.08 -3.18 -6.41
CA SER A 151 -3.21 -3.94 -5.85
C SER A 151 -2.91 -4.50 -4.47
N ILE A 152 -1.71 -5.07 -4.27
CA ILE A 152 -1.28 -5.56 -2.94
C ILE A 152 -1.22 -4.39 -1.95
N MET A 153 -0.65 -3.25 -2.34
CA MET A 153 -0.57 -2.06 -1.49
C MET A 153 -1.95 -1.52 -1.11
N GLN A 154 -2.89 -1.49 -2.06
CA GLN A 154 -4.29 -1.13 -1.82
C GLN A 154 -4.98 -2.11 -0.86
N GLN A 155 -4.72 -3.42 -0.99
CA GLN A 155 -5.27 -4.42 -0.08
C GLN A 155 -4.72 -4.25 1.34
N LYS A 156 -3.41 -4.05 1.49
CA LYS A 156 -2.76 -3.75 2.78
C LYS A 156 -3.32 -2.48 3.41
N PHE A 157 -3.62 -1.49 2.58
CA PHE A 157 -4.29 -0.28 3.04
C PHE A 157 -5.68 -0.59 3.62
N LEU A 158 -6.50 -1.37 2.92
CA LEU A 158 -7.85 -1.72 3.37
C LEU A 158 -7.84 -2.59 4.63
N SER A 159 -6.85 -3.51 4.77
CA SER A 159 -6.68 -4.31 5.98
C SER A 159 -6.19 -3.49 7.18
N GLY A 160 -5.60 -2.31 6.95
CA GLY A 160 -5.11 -1.42 8.01
C GLY A 160 -3.69 -1.75 8.45
N GLU A 161 -2.93 -2.44 7.61
CA GLU A 161 -1.56 -2.83 7.91
C GLU A 161 -0.59 -1.65 7.82
N ASP A 162 -0.94 -0.58 7.10
CA ASP A 162 -0.09 0.59 6.82
C ASP A 162 -0.06 1.65 7.94
N HIS A 163 -0.27 1.23 9.19
CA HIS A 163 -0.43 2.11 10.35
C HIS A 163 0.81 2.94 10.71
N GLN A 164 1.99 2.55 10.19
CA GLN A 164 3.24 3.29 10.36
C GLN A 164 3.26 4.58 9.53
N HIS A 165 2.50 4.61 8.44
CA HIS A 165 2.50 5.71 7.48
C HIS A 165 1.19 6.51 7.48
N LEU A 166 0.14 5.96 8.09
CA LEU A 166 -1.19 6.56 8.12
C LEU A 166 -1.92 6.27 9.43
N ASP A 167 -2.54 7.31 9.99
CA ASP A 167 -3.37 7.16 11.18
C ASP A 167 -4.81 6.73 10.80
N TYR A 168 -5.04 5.43 10.80
CA TYR A 168 -6.35 4.84 10.49
C TYR A 168 -7.46 5.28 11.43
N ALA A 169 -7.17 5.70 12.67
CA ALA A 169 -8.22 6.15 13.58
C ALA A 169 -8.93 7.40 13.05
N LYS A 170 -8.25 8.22 12.25
CA LYS A 170 -8.84 9.39 11.59
C LYS A 170 -9.82 9.01 10.49
N ILE A 171 -9.64 7.86 9.84
CA ILE A 171 -10.49 7.39 8.74
C ILE A 171 -11.62 6.53 9.28
N ASP A 172 -11.29 5.61 10.18
CA ASP A 172 -12.24 4.65 10.74
C ASP A 172 -13.37 5.32 11.53
N ASN A 173 -13.13 6.53 12.06
CA ASN A 173 -14.11 7.32 12.80
C ASN A 173 -14.65 8.53 12.01
N ASP A 174 -14.28 8.71 10.75
CA ASP A 174 -14.79 9.80 9.91
C ASP A 174 -16.13 9.41 9.29
N GLU A 175 -17.21 9.89 9.89
CA GLU A 175 -18.58 9.67 9.42
C GLU A 175 -18.87 10.38 8.09
N THR A 176 -18.10 11.41 7.70
CA THR A 176 -18.33 12.13 6.43
C THR A 176 -18.04 11.26 5.21
N LEU A 177 -17.27 10.18 5.40
CA LEU A 177 -16.98 9.20 4.35
C LEU A 177 -18.14 8.22 4.11
N ASP A 178 -19.13 8.15 5.01
CA ASP A 178 -20.28 7.25 4.84
C ASP A 178 -21.19 7.72 3.70
N ASP A 179 -21.28 9.03 3.47
CA ASP A 179 -22.08 9.63 2.38
C ASP A 179 -21.63 9.19 0.99
N HIS A 180 -20.34 8.88 0.83
CA HIS A 180 -19.77 8.39 -0.43
C HIS A 180 -20.39 7.05 -0.82
N TRP A 181 -20.59 6.15 0.15
CA TRP A 181 -21.14 4.82 -0.11
C TRP A 181 -22.65 4.87 -0.35
N LEU A 182 -23.37 5.77 0.34
CA LEU A 182 -24.81 5.99 0.14
C LEU A 182 -25.15 6.42 -1.30
N ARG A 183 -24.29 7.24 -1.92
CA ARG A 183 -24.46 7.66 -3.31
C ARG A 183 -24.25 6.51 -4.30
N GLU A 184 -23.25 5.67 -4.06
CA GLU A 184 -22.93 4.56 -4.95
C GLU A 184 -23.97 3.44 -4.89
N ILE A 185 -24.49 3.11 -3.69
CA ILE A 185 -25.61 2.17 -3.56
C ILE A 185 -26.82 2.62 -4.39
N GLY A 186 -27.09 3.93 -4.42
CA GLY A 186 -28.19 4.48 -5.23
C GLY A 186 -27.99 4.20 -6.71
N ARG A 187 -26.76 4.39 -7.21
CA ARG A 187 -26.41 4.15 -8.62
C ARG A 187 -26.44 2.67 -8.98
N ASP A 188 -25.85 1.80 -8.15
CA ASP A 188 -25.89 0.35 -8.36
C ASP A 188 -27.33 -0.19 -8.39
N ALA A 189 -28.21 0.37 -7.55
CA ALA A 189 -29.62 0.01 -7.54
C ALA A 189 -30.38 0.52 -8.78
N GLU A 190 -30.03 1.70 -9.30
CA GLU A 190 -30.55 2.23 -10.55
C GLU A 190 -30.07 1.41 -11.75
N ASP A 191 -28.76 1.12 -11.86
CA ASP A 191 -28.19 0.34 -12.98
C ASP A 191 -28.79 -1.06 -13.05
N LYS A 192 -28.95 -1.74 -11.90
CA LYS A 192 -29.63 -3.03 -11.83
C LYS A 192 -31.09 -2.98 -12.30
N TYR A 193 -31.77 -1.84 -12.09
CA TYR A 193 -33.14 -1.66 -12.55
C TYR A 193 -33.22 -1.51 -14.09
N PHE A 194 -32.17 -1.00 -14.74
CA PHE A 194 -32.11 -0.87 -16.20
C PHE A 194 -31.65 -2.14 -16.93
N ASP A 195 -30.87 -3.01 -16.27
CA ASP A 195 -30.42 -4.29 -16.84
C ASP A 195 -31.53 -5.37 -16.82
N GLU A 196 -32.64 -5.14 -16.12
CA GLU A 196 -33.79 -6.06 -16.02
C GLU A 196 -34.91 -5.79 -17.06
N ASP A 197 -34.73 -4.83 -17.99
CA ASP A 197 -35.60 -4.52 -19.15
C ASP A 197 -34.97 -4.95 -20.51
#